data_AF-A0A1C5J8H0-F1
#
_entry.id   AF-A0A1C5J8H0-F1
#
_cell.length_a   1.000
_cell.length_b   1.000
_cell.length_c   1.000
_cell.angle_alpha   90.00
_cell.angle_beta   90.00
_cell.angle_gamma   90.00
#
_symmetry.space_group_name_H-M   'P 1'
#
loop_
_entity.id
_entity.type
_entity.pdbx_description
1 polymer ?
#
loop_
_entity_poly.entity_id
_entity_poly.type
_entity_poly.pdbx_seq_one_letter_code
_entity_poly.pdbx_strand_id
1 'polypeptide(L)'
;MSQAWKTATIIIATAVILSTPLVWLLGNPDKGQMVGASVQAGAGVLALLWGLFQRTAGGPNDRASRTGEGTGRSGGRVVTGVRRPGGKGTGSSRASRTGKATAVGKGSSATTGIDYGD
;
A
#
# COMPACT_ATOMS: atom_id res chain seq x y z
N MET A 1 5.06 -6.55 -1.71
CA MET A 1 6.51 -6.55 -1.40
C MET A 1 6.89 -7.98 -1.03
N SER A 2 7.60 -8.69 -1.91
CA SER A 2 7.86 -10.13 -1.74
C SER A 2 8.78 -10.38 -0.55
N GLN A 3 8.63 -11.54 0.10
CA GLN A 3 9.41 -11.93 1.27
C GLN A 3 10.92 -11.86 0.98
N ALA A 4 11.33 -12.30 -0.21
CA ALA A 4 12.71 -12.26 -0.68
C ALA A 4 13.31 -10.84 -0.71
N TRP A 5 12.51 -9.82 -1.04
CA TRP A 5 12.99 -8.44 -1.09
C TRP A 5 13.23 -7.89 0.32
N LYS A 6 12.37 -8.22 1.29
CA LYS A 6 12.59 -7.88 2.70
C LYS A 6 13.84 -8.55 3.26
N THR A 7 14.06 -9.83 2.96
CA THR A 7 15.26 -10.55 3.42
C THR A 7 16.53 -9.95 2.85
N ALA A 8 16.54 -9.59 1.56
CA ALA A 8 17.68 -8.94 0.93
C ALA A 8 18.00 -7.57 1.56
N THR A 9 16.98 -6.76 1.85
CA THR A 9 17.18 -5.45 2.52
C THR A 9 17.81 -5.61 3.90
N ILE A 10 17.34 -6.57 4.70
CA ILE A 10 17.88 -6.80 6.05
C ILE A 10 19.35 -7.21 5.96
N ILE A 11 19.70 -8.14 5.07
CA ILE A 11 21.08 -8.62 4.90
C ILE A 11 22.02 -7.47 4.51
N ILE A 12 21.62 -6.63 3.56
CA ILE A 12 22.43 -5.48 3.12
C ILE A 12 22.60 -4.47 4.25
N ALA A 13 21.54 -4.15 4.99
CA ALA A 13 21.60 -3.21 6.10
C ALA A 13 22.54 -3.72 7.22
N THR A 14 22.45 -4.99 7.57
CA THR A 14 23.32 -5.61 8.58
C THR A 14 24.79 -5.58 8.14
N ALA A 15 25.09 -5.88 6.88
CA ALA A 15 26.45 -5.85 6.37
C ALA A 15 27.07 -4.43 6.41
N VAL A 16 26.29 -3.39 6.08
CA VAL A 16 26.74 -1.99 6.13
C VAL A 16 27.03 -1.57 7.58
N ILE A 17 26.14 -1.87 8.52
CA ILE A 17 26.30 -1.51 9.94
C ILE A 17 27.57 -2.16 10.52
N LEU A 18 27.78 -3.45 10.25
CA LEU A 18 28.94 -4.19 10.76
C LEU A 18 30.27 -3.79 10.09
N SER A 19 30.23 -3.32 8.84
CA SER A 19 31.44 -2.89 8.12
C SER A 19 32.05 -1.58 8.67
N THR A 20 31.23 -0.72 9.28
CA THR A 20 31.64 0.61 9.75
C THR A 20 32.69 0.56 10.88
N PRO A 21 32.51 -0.22 11.97
CA PRO A 21 33.53 -0.37 13.01
C PRO A 21 34.78 -1.12 12.52
N LEU A 22 34.65 -2.03 11.55
CA LEU A 22 35.78 -2.75 10.96
C LEU A 22 36.74 -1.80 10.22
N VAL A 23 36.21 -0.82 9.50
CA VAL A 23 37.06 0.17 8.81
C VAL A 23 37.76 1.09 9.81
N TRP A 24 37.11 1.41 10.93
CA TRP A 24 37.70 2.14 12.03
C TRP A 24 38.82 1.34 12.73
N LEU A 25 38.66 0.02 12.83
CA LEU A 25 39.65 -0.86 13.47
C LEU A 25 40.89 -1.10 12.59
N LEU A 26 40.74 -1.08 11.26
CA LEU A 26 41.81 -1.42 10.31
C LEU A 26 42.53 -0.22 9.66
N GLY A 27 42.06 1.02 9.82
CA GLY A 27 42.63 2.18 9.14
C GLY A 27 42.76 3.40 10.03
N ASN A 28 43.95 4.01 10.03
CA ASN A 28 44.30 5.30 10.66
C ASN A 28 43.11 6.27 10.85
N PRO A 29 43.01 7.00 11.98
CA PRO A 29 41.85 7.81 12.34
C PRO A 29 41.38 8.81 11.27
N ASP A 30 42.28 9.35 10.45
CA ASP A 30 41.94 10.23 9.32
C ASP A 30 41.17 9.52 8.20
N LYS A 31 41.41 8.22 8.00
CA LYS A 31 40.65 7.37 7.05
C LYS A 31 39.27 7.02 7.60
N GLY A 32 39.15 6.88 8.93
CA GLY A 32 37.88 6.59 9.60
C GLY A 32 36.83 7.69 9.41
N GLN A 33 37.25 8.97 9.36
CA GLN A 33 36.33 10.09 9.13
C GLN A 33 35.80 10.14 7.70
N MET A 34 36.67 9.93 6.70
CA MET A 34 36.23 9.90 5.30
C MET A 34 35.33 8.71 4.99
N VAL A 35 35.62 7.55 5.59
CA VAL A 35 34.78 6.36 5.42
C VAL A 35 33.44 6.54 6.15
N GLY A 36 33.43 7.06 7.38
CA GLY A 36 32.19 7.37 8.09
C GLY A 36 31.30 8.37 7.34
N ALA A 37 31.89 9.44 6.81
CA ALA A 37 31.17 10.42 5.99
C ALA A 37 30.60 9.79 4.70
N SER A 38 31.37 8.92 4.04
CA SER A 38 30.94 8.23 2.82
C SER A 38 29.81 7.23 3.09
N VAL A 39 29.87 6.50 4.21
CA VAL A 39 28.81 5.57 4.62
C VAL A 39 27.55 6.33 5.02
N GLN A 40 27.67 7.42 5.77
CA GLN A 40 26.53 8.25 6.14
C GLN A 40 25.87 8.91 4.92
N ALA A 41 26.67 9.45 4.00
CA ALA A 41 26.18 10.00 2.74
C ALA A 41 25.51 8.90 1.89
N GLY A 42 26.13 7.72 1.78
CA GLY A 42 25.58 6.58 1.07
C GLY A 42 24.26 6.10 1.66
N ALA A 43 24.17 5.96 2.99
CA ALA A 43 22.95 5.60 3.69
C ALA A 43 21.85 6.65 3.49
N GLY A 44 22.19 7.93 3.51
CA GLY A 44 21.26 9.03 3.23
C GLY A 44 20.70 8.98 1.81
N VAL A 45 21.55 8.77 0.80
CA VAL A 45 21.14 8.62 -0.60
C VAL A 45 20.25 7.38 -0.77
N LEU A 46 20.62 6.25 -0.17
CA LEU A 46 19.80 5.04 -0.19
C LEU A 46 18.44 5.24 0.50
N ALA A 47 18.39 5.99 1.61
CA ALA A 47 17.14 6.32 2.29
C ALA A 47 16.24 7.22 1.42
N LEU A 48 16.81 8.19 0.71
CA LEU A 48 16.07 9.03 -0.23
C LEU A 48 15.55 8.24 -1.44
N LEU A 49 16.39 7.39 -2.03
CA LEU A 49 15.98 6.48 -3.11
C LEU A 49 14.88 5.53 -2.63
N TRP A 50 15.04 4.96 -1.44
CA TRP A 50 14.04 4.12 -0.80
C TRP A 50 12.72 4.87 -0.57
N GLY A 51 12.77 6.13 -0.12
CA GLY A 51 11.61 7.00 0.00
C GLY A 51 10.91 7.25 -1.34
N LEU A 52 11.68 7.41 -2.42
CA LEU A 52 11.15 7.60 -3.78
C LEU A 52 10.45 6.34 -4.31
N PHE A 53 11.02 5.16 -4.01
CA PHE A 53 10.46 3.86 -4.41
C PHE A 53 9.41 3.32 -3.44
N GLN A 54 9.29 3.90 -2.25
CA GLN A 54 8.17 3.70 -1.32
C GLN A 54 6.85 4.29 -1.82
N ARG A 55 6.77 4.67 -3.11
CA ARG A 55 5.55 5.00 -3.83
C ARG A 55 4.44 4.09 -3.32
N THR A 56 3.53 4.72 -2.56
CA THR A 56 2.49 4.08 -1.78
C THR A 56 1.89 3.00 -2.65
N ALA A 57 2.01 1.73 -2.23
CA ALA A 57 1.33 0.64 -2.93
C ALA A 57 -0.12 1.11 -3.06
N GLY A 58 -0.50 1.56 -4.26
CA GLY A 58 -1.74 2.28 -4.46
C GLY A 58 -2.86 1.39 -3.93
N GLY A 59 -3.80 1.97 -3.19
CA GLY A 59 -4.89 1.17 -2.67
C GLY A 59 -5.61 0.44 -3.83
N PRO A 60 -6.39 -0.60 -3.53
CA PRO A 60 -7.03 -1.44 -4.55
C PRO A 60 -7.72 -0.62 -5.64
N ASN A 61 -7.57 -1.07 -6.90
CA ASN A 61 -8.20 -0.49 -8.08
C ASN A 61 -9.40 -1.34 -8.48
N ASP A 62 -10.55 -1.04 -7.89
CA ASP A 62 -11.75 -1.82 -8.05
C ASP A 62 -12.55 -1.34 -9.27
N ARG A 63 -12.95 -2.28 -10.14
CA ARG A 63 -13.80 -1.97 -11.30
C ARG A 63 -15.01 -2.89 -11.36
N ALA A 64 -16.18 -2.27 -11.42
CA ALA A 64 -17.43 -2.95 -11.75
C ALA A 64 -17.99 -2.36 -13.05
N SER A 65 -18.34 -3.21 -14.00
CA SER A 65 -18.94 -2.75 -15.26
C SER A 65 -20.04 -3.68 -15.70
N ARG A 66 -21.15 -3.13 -16.22
CA ARG A 66 -22.29 -3.92 -16.72
C ARG A 66 -22.79 -4.88 -15.65
N THR A 67 -23.00 -4.37 -14.44
CA THR A 67 -23.59 -5.19 -13.37
C THR A 67 -25.07 -5.42 -13.66
N GLY A 68 -25.59 -6.59 -13.29
CA GLY A 68 -27.00 -6.93 -13.44
C GLY A 68 -27.89 -6.27 -12.38
N GLU A 69 -29.17 -6.63 -12.37
CA GLU A 69 -30.09 -6.21 -11.31
C GLU A 69 -29.95 -7.06 -10.05
N GLY A 70 -30.06 -6.43 -8.89
CA GLY A 70 -30.08 -7.08 -7.59
C GLY A 70 -31.33 -6.71 -6.81
N THR A 71 -31.97 -7.68 -6.18
CA THR A 71 -33.10 -7.46 -5.28
C THR A 71 -32.87 -8.13 -3.94
N GLY A 72 -33.03 -7.37 -2.86
CA GLY A 72 -32.87 -7.80 -1.49
C GLY A 72 -34.16 -7.57 -0.71
N ARG A 73 -34.44 -8.46 0.23
CA ARG A 73 -35.61 -8.40 1.10
C ARG A 73 -35.17 -8.57 2.55
N SER A 74 -36.08 -8.31 3.48
CA SER A 74 -35.91 -8.63 4.90
C SER A 74 -34.72 -7.94 5.58
N GLY A 75 -34.52 -6.64 5.31
CA GLY A 75 -33.42 -5.87 5.94
C GLY A 75 -32.07 -6.05 5.25
N GLY A 76 -32.02 -6.73 4.11
CA GLY A 76 -30.79 -6.96 3.36
C GLY A 76 -30.20 -5.68 2.72
N ARG A 77 -28.89 -5.71 2.48
CA ARG A 77 -28.17 -4.72 1.70
C ARG A 77 -27.87 -5.26 0.31
N VAL A 78 -28.17 -4.48 -0.73
CA VAL A 78 -27.92 -4.83 -2.13
C VAL A 78 -27.00 -3.79 -2.75
N VAL A 79 -25.92 -4.25 -3.37
CA VAL A 79 -25.01 -3.37 -4.11
C VAL A 79 -24.81 -3.91 -5.53
N THR A 80 -25.26 -3.15 -6.53
CA THR A 80 -24.96 -3.41 -7.94
C THR A 80 -23.78 -2.54 -8.37
N GLY A 81 -22.56 -2.95 -8.02
CA GLY A 81 -21.36 -2.17 -8.27
C GLY A 81 -20.20 -2.57 -7.36
N VAL A 82 -19.46 -1.59 -6.82
CA VAL A 82 -18.33 -1.82 -5.89
C VAL A 82 -18.77 -1.49 -4.47
N ARG A 83 -18.44 -2.35 -3.49
CA ARG A 83 -18.62 -2.06 -2.06
C ARG A 83 -17.25 -2.02 -1.35
N ARG A 84 -17.00 -0.94 -0.63
CA ARG A 84 -15.76 -0.65 0.12
C ARG A 84 -16.11 -0.22 1.55
N PRO A 85 -16.35 -1.16 2.48
CA PRO A 85 -16.81 -0.85 3.84
C PRO A 85 -15.78 -0.10 4.71
N GLY A 86 -14.52 0.00 4.27
CA GLY A 86 -13.47 0.79 4.94
C GLY A 86 -13.33 2.21 4.43
N GLY A 87 -14.31 2.74 3.68
CA GLY A 87 -14.27 4.07 3.07
C GLY A 87 -13.43 4.16 1.79
N LYS A 88 -13.09 5.39 1.40
CA LYS A 88 -12.38 5.66 0.14
C LYS A 88 -10.97 5.06 0.09
N GLY A 89 -10.26 5.01 1.22
CA GLY A 89 -8.87 4.56 1.29
C GLY A 89 -7.96 5.35 0.32
N THR A 90 -6.78 4.79 0.03
CA THR A 90 -5.82 5.33 -0.96
C THR A 90 -6.02 4.76 -2.37
N GLY A 91 -7.05 3.92 -2.56
CA GLY A 91 -7.33 3.22 -3.81
C GLY A 91 -8.33 3.93 -4.69
N SER A 92 -8.53 3.43 -5.91
CA SER A 92 -9.54 3.95 -6.84
C SER A 92 -10.68 2.96 -7.02
N SER A 93 -11.88 3.47 -7.28
CA SER A 93 -13.04 2.64 -7.60
C SER A 93 -13.77 3.25 -8.78
N ARG A 94 -14.14 2.40 -9.75
CA ARG A 94 -14.94 2.80 -10.90
C ARG A 94 -16.09 1.83 -11.10
N ALA A 95 -17.30 2.36 -11.04
CA ALA A 95 -18.51 1.65 -11.41
C ALA A 95 -19.07 2.28 -12.70
N SER A 96 -19.41 1.47 -13.69
CA SER A 96 -19.96 1.96 -14.97
C SER A 96 -21.03 1.03 -15.51
N ARG A 97 -22.09 1.61 -16.09
CA ARG A 97 -23.25 0.83 -16.58
C ARG A 97 -23.73 -0.16 -15.51
N THR A 98 -23.98 0.35 -14.30
CA THR A 98 -24.44 -0.49 -13.19
C THR A 98 -25.94 -0.72 -13.27
N GLY A 99 -26.36 -1.97 -13.02
CA GLY A 99 -27.77 -2.34 -13.00
C GLY A 99 -28.51 -1.79 -11.78
N LYS A 100 -29.82 -1.99 -11.74
CA LYS A 100 -30.70 -1.52 -10.66
C LYS A 100 -30.52 -2.36 -9.40
N ALA A 101 -30.36 -1.68 -8.26
CA ALA A 101 -30.42 -2.28 -6.94
C ALA A 101 -31.76 -1.94 -6.29
N THR A 102 -32.46 -2.95 -5.78
CA THR A 102 -33.73 -2.77 -5.05
C THR A 102 -33.62 -3.46 -3.70
N ALA A 103 -33.99 -2.78 -2.62
CA ALA A 103 -34.01 -3.39 -1.29
C ALA A 103 -35.33 -3.03 -0.57
N VAL A 104 -36.00 -4.04 0.00
CA VAL A 104 -37.34 -3.91 0.58
C VAL A 104 -37.37 -4.43 2.02
N GLY A 105 -37.90 -3.61 2.92
CA GLY A 105 -38.07 -3.93 4.34
C GLY A 105 -37.30 -2.97 5.26
N LYS A 106 -37.67 -2.94 6.55
CA LYS A 106 -37.02 -2.07 7.55
C LYS A 106 -35.53 -2.41 7.67
N GLY A 107 -34.67 -1.39 7.65
CA GLY A 107 -33.20 -1.55 7.71
C GLY A 107 -32.54 -1.96 6.39
N SER A 108 -33.29 -2.06 5.29
CA SER A 108 -32.71 -2.43 4.00
C SER A 108 -32.02 -1.26 3.32
N SER A 109 -31.00 -1.54 2.51
CA SER A 109 -30.25 -0.53 1.75
C SER A 109 -29.94 -1.02 0.34
N ALA A 110 -30.04 -0.13 -0.64
CA ALA A 110 -29.77 -0.43 -2.04
C ALA A 110 -28.84 0.62 -2.63
N THR A 111 -27.73 0.18 -3.21
CA THR A 111 -26.77 1.07 -3.86
C THR A 111 -26.45 0.57 -5.26
N THR A 112 -26.58 1.46 -6.24
CA THR A 112 -25.99 1.29 -7.58
C THR A 112 -24.73 2.15 -7.64
N GLY A 113 -23.65 1.62 -8.21
CA GLY A 113 -22.39 2.37 -8.29
C GLY A 113 -21.38 1.97 -7.21
N ILE A 114 -20.98 2.89 -6.33
CA ILE A 114 -19.93 2.67 -5.32
C ILE A 114 -20.52 2.92 -3.93
N ASP A 115 -20.53 1.89 -3.09
CA ASP A 115 -20.92 1.95 -1.67
C ASP A 115 -19.66 1.99 -0.80
N TYR A 116 -19.46 3.07 -0.05
CA TYR A 116 -18.32 3.21 0.88
C TYR A 116 -18.62 2.73 2.31
N GLY A 117 -19.81 2.18 2.55
CA GLY A 117 -20.31 1.99 3.90
C GLY A 117 -20.69 3.33 4.55
N ASP A 118 -21.46 3.22 5.63
CA ASP A 118 -21.77 4.31 6.55
C ASP A 118 -20.73 4.34 7.67
#